data_AF-A0A945B425-F1
#
_entry.id   AF-A0A945B425-F1
#
_cell.length_a   1.000
_cell.length_b   1.000
_cell.length_c   1.000
_cell.angle_alpha   90.00
_cell.angle_beta   90.00
_cell.angle_gamma   90.00
#
_symmetry.space_group_name_H-M   'P 1'
#
loop_
_entity.id
_entity.type
_entity.pdbx_description
1 polymer ?
#
loop_
_entity_poly.entity_id
_entity_poly.type
_entity_poly.pdbx_seq_one_letter_code
_entity_poly.pdbx_strand_id
1 'polypeptide(L)'
;MRSNQFVWKYLVLLLILVVHQSLSYAEDTQTQGKVTGSKMSEHPEWFKESFLEIADDVQEASEQDKHVMLYFETDGCPYCYKTIEEHFKQSPSREYIQHNFDVIALNVSGDREVDLNAEVSAAEKTIARQLKIVYSPTMVFLDKDNQPVLKLAGYRNGKDFKSALEYVQQKAYLKQSLTDYSNSKHRPAVYRFRSHPQIKNIRDLSSISDKPLAILFESADCLDCDTLHDGHLANSDIRKILSNFTLVRFDAHSHTAITDPQGKKTTTKLFADSLGISYRPSIVLFDRGREIIRIENLLYPYHFASVLEYVGFRHYELYPDRVWDYVDVKTARLVAAGHNVSLSEK
;
A
#
# COMPACT_ATOMS: atom_id res chain seq x y z
N MET A 1 -51.44 62.45 -71.27
CA MET A 1 -52.77 62.32 -70.65
C MET A 1 -52.62 61.53 -69.35
N ARG A 2 -52.97 62.16 -68.20
CA ARG A 2 -53.35 61.62 -66.86
C ARG A 2 -52.58 60.39 -66.31
N SER A 3 -52.12 60.31 -65.06
CA SER A 3 -52.25 61.14 -63.86
C SER A 3 -51.36 60.53 -62.78
N ASN A 4 -50.57 61.34 -62.07
CA ASN A 4 -50.05 61.05 -60.73
C ASN A 4 -51.22 60.78 -59.77
N GLN A 5 -51.06 59.85 -58.82
CA GLN A 5 -51.68 59.96 -57.50
C GLN A 5 -50.72 59.53 -56.40
N PHE A 6 -50.61 60.46 -55.45
CA PHE A 6 -49.79 60.48 -54.25
C PHE A 6 -50.64 59.97 -53.07
N VAL A 7 -50.05 59.14 -52.20
CA VAL A 7 -49.99 59.32 -50.72
C VAL A 7 -51.14 58.83 -49.80
N TRP A 8 -50.73 57.90 -48.91
CA TRP A 8 -51.01 57.75 -47.45
C TRP A 8 -52.31 57.11 -46.94
N LYS A 9 -52.16 56.00 -46.19
CA LYS A 9 -52.40 55.87 -44.72
C LYS A 9 -52.35 54.40 -44.27
N TYR A 10 -52.28 54.17 -42.96
CA TYR A 10 -52.13 52.90 -42.19
C TYR A 10 -50.66 52.45 -42.03
N LEU A 11 -49.93 52.68 -40.92
CA LEU A 11 -50.23 52.75 -39.48
C LEU A 11 -50.42 51.37 -38.84
N VAL A 12 -49.31 50.65 -38.57
CA VAL A 12 -49.16 49.77 -37.39
C VAL A 12 -47.68 49.77 -36.97
N LEU A 13 -47.36 50.51 -35.90
CA LEU A 13 -46.15 50.33 -35.11
C LEU A 13 -46.23 48.96 -34.43
N LEU A 14 -45.32 48.04 -34.76
CA LEU A 14 -45.17 46.77 -34.05
C LEU A 14 -44.06 46.92 -33.00
N LEU A 15 -44.48 47.03 -31.75
CA LEU A 15 -43.67 47.02 -30.54
C LEU A 15 -42.87 45.72 -30.49
N ILE A 16 -41.55 45.77 -30.70
CA ILE A 16 -40.65 44.63 -30.45
C ILE A 16 -40.39 44.59 -28.93
N LEU A 17 -41.23 43.83 -28.22
CA LEU A 17 -40.95 43.40 -26.85
C LEU A 17 -39.83 42.35 -26.91
N VAL A 18 -38.58 42.78 -26.72
CA VAL A 18 -37.45 41.85 -26.53
C VAL A 18 -37.58 41.25 -25.13
N VAL A 19 -38.26 40.10 -25.05
CA VAL A 19 -38.25 39.25 -23.86
C VAL A 19 -36.81 38.75 -23.68
N HIS A 20 -36.04 39.41 -22.80
CA HIS A 20 -34.79 38.86 -22.30
C HIS A 20 -35.13 37.65 -21.43
N GLN A 21 -35.22 36.48 -22.06
CA GLN A 21 -35.15 35.22 -21.32
C GLN A 21 -33.75 35.14 -20.73
N SER A 22 -33.63 35.52 -19.46
CA SER A 22 -32.49 35.16 -18.63
C SER A 22 -32.44 33.63 -18.61
N LEU A 23 -31.62 33.03 -19.47
CA LEU A 23 -31.14 31.67 -19.23
C LEU A 23 -30.33 31.73 -17.94
N SER A 24 -31.00 31.53 -16.81
CA SER A 24 -30.35 31.06 -15.61
C SER A 24 -29.81 29.67 -15.95
N TYR A 25 -28.55 29.60 -16.38
CA TYR A 25 -27.76 28.39 -16.21
C TYR A 25 -27.74 28.15 -14.70
N ALA A 26 -28.57 27.21 -14.23
CA ALA A 26 -28.29 26.55 -12.99
C ALA A 26 -26.96 25.83 -13.21
N GLU A 27 -25.87 26.39 -12.69
CA GLU A 27 -24.70 25.58 -12.39
C GLU A 27 -25.21 24.45 -11.51
N ASP A 28 -25.29 23.25 -12.09
CA ASP A 28 -25.46 22.03 -11.34
C ASP A 28 -24.28 21.99 -10.37
N THR A 29 -24.52 22.43 -9.13
CA THR A 29 -23.55 22.48 -8.06
C THR A 29 -23.40 21.04 -7.59
N GLN A 30 -22.80 20.21 -8.45
CA GLN A 30 -22.43 18.86 -8.13
C GLN A 30 -21.38 18.99 -7.02
N THR A 31 -21.82 18.76 -5.78
CA THR A 31 -20.97 18.92 -4.61
C THR A 31 -19.78 17.99 -4.75
N GLN A 32 -18.58 18.56 -4.91
CA GLN A 32 -17.35 17.80 -5.00
C GLN A 32 -17.23 16.86 -3.79
N GLY A 33 -16.86 15.61 -4.04
CA GLY A 33 -16.65 14.61 -3.02
C GLY A 33 -15.49 15.01 -2.09
N LYS A 34 -15.36 14.31 -0.97
CA LYS A 34 -14.32 14.59 0.03
C LYS A 34 -13.44 13.38 0.25
N VAL A 35 -12.13 13.63 0.39
CA VAL A 35 -11.20 12.66 0.95
C VAL A 35 -11.25 12.78 2.48
N THR A 36 -11.48 11.66 3.16
CA THR A 36 -11.61 11.56 4.61
C THR A 36 -10.70 10.45 5.14
N GLY A 37 -10.49 10.39 6.46
CA GLY A 37 -9.65 9.36 7.07
C GLY A 37 -8.14 9.59 6.94
N SER A 38 -7.72 10.70 6.36
CA SER A 38 -6.34 11.19 6.51
C SER A 38 -6.05 11.47 7.98
N LYS A 39 -4.86 11.10 8.43
CA LYS A 39 -4.41 11.27 9.83
C LYS A 39 -2.97 11.74 9.84
N MET A 40 -2.68 12.81 10.57
CA MET A 40 -1.33 13.24 10.86
C MET A 40 -0.78 12.48 12.06
N SER A 41 0.42 11.93 11.94
CA SER A 41 1.21 11.42 13.06
C SER A 41 2.03 12.53 13.71
N GLU A 42 2.22 12.42 15.01
CA GLU A 42 3.22 13.17 15.77
C GLU A 42 4.22 12.16 16.32
N HIS A 43 5.50 12.29 15.96
CA HIS A 43 6.54 11.37 16.39
C HIS A 43 6.78 11.49 17.91
N PRO A 44 7.08 10.37 18.59
CA PRO A 44 7.54 10.44 19.97
C PRO A 44 8.85 11.22 20.09
N GLU A 45 9.03 11.97 21.19
CA GLU A 45 10.26 12.73 21.50
C GLU A 45 11.54 11.88 21.55
N TRP A 46 11.41 10.56 21.67
CA TRP A 46 12.55 9.64 21.73
C TRP A 46 13.05 9.23 20.33
N PHE A 47 12.34 9.58 19.24
CA PHE A 47 12.91 9.46 17.90
C PHE A 47 14.19 10.29 17.82
N LYS A 48 15.19 9.80 17.08
CA LYS A 48 16.49 10.46 17.00
C LYS A 48 16.36 11.71 16.14
N GLU A 49 16.71 12.85 16.70
CA GLU A 49 16.95 14.09 15.96
C GLU A 49 18.30 13.98 15.25
N SER A 50 18.28 13.44 14.04
CA SER A 50 19.45 13.20 13.20
C SER A 50 19.70 14.38 12.24
N PHE A 51 20.98 14.68 11.96
CA PHE A 51 21.39 15.59 10.89
C PHE A 51 21.30 14.98 9.48
N LEU A 52 20.80 13.75 9.39
CA LEU A 52 20.64 12.93 8.18
C LEU A 52 21.97 12.52 7.52
N GLU A 53 23.03 12.44 8.33
CA GLU A 53 24.32 11.83 8.04
C GLU A 53 24.26 10.36 8.49
N ILE A 54 23.63 9.52 7.69
CA ILE A 54 23.19 8.18 8.13
C ILE A 54 24.36 7.26 8.49
N ALA A 55 25.51 7.43 7.84
CA ALA A 55 26.71 6.67 8.19
C ALA A 55 27.19 6.96 9.63
N ASP A 56 27.13 8.23 10.04
CA ASP A 56 27.52 8.67 11.38
C ASP A 56 26.47 8.21 12.41
N ASP A 57 25.19 8.30 12.07
CA ASP A 57 24.10 7.76 12.89
C ASP A 57 24.26 6.25 13.13
N VAL A 58 24.65 5.49 12.09
CA VAL A 58 24.92 4.05 12.19
C VAL A 58 26.13 3.76 13.07
N GLN A 59 27.19 4.56 12.98
CA GLN A 59 28.36 4.42 13.84
C GLN A 59 27.98 4.65 15.31
N GLU A 60 27.28 5.74 15.63
CA GLU A 60 26.85 6.06 17.00
C GLU A 60 25.94 4.97 17.57
N ALA A 61 24.96 4.50 16.79
CA ALA A 61 24.08 3.41 17.20
C ALA A 61 24.88 2.13 17.48
N SER A 62 25.88 1.82 16.65
CA SER A 62 26.71 0.62 16.79
C SER A 62 27.59 0.65 18.04
N GLU A 63 28.08 1.83 18.46
CA GLU A 63 28.82 2.01 19.72
C GLU A 63 27.97 1.65 20.96
N GLN A 64 26.65 1.67 20.83
CA GLN A 64 25.67 1.31 21.86
C GLN A 64 25.03 -0.08 21.63
N ASP A 65 25.56 -0.89 20.70
CA ASP A 65 24.98 -2.17 20.23
C ASP A 65 23.52 -2.05 19.74
N LYS A 66 23.16 -0.88 19.20
CA LYS A 66 21.88 -0.62 18.53
C LYS A 66 21.99 -0.74 17.01
N HIS A 67 20.83 -0.81 16.35
CA HIS A 67 20.69 -0.66 14.90
C HIS A 67 20.00 0.66 14.56
N VAL A 68 20.28 1.23 13.38
CA VAL A 68 19.47 2.34 12.86
C VAL A 68 18.22 1.77 12.18
N MET A 69 17.07 2.37 12.49
CA MET A 69 15.79 2.13 11.82
C MET A 69 15.35 3.40 11.10
N LEU A 70 15.48 3.41 9.78
CA LEU A 70 14.91 4.47 8.94
C LEU A 70 13.41 4.23 8.80
N TYR A 71 12.60 5.12 9.37
CA TYR A 71 11.16 5.09 9.35
C TYR A 71 10.62 6.01 8.25
N PHE A 72 10.32 5.44 7.09
CA PHE A 72 9.73 6.16 5.97
C PHE A 72 8.23 6.32 6.16
N GLU A 73 7.73 7.54 6.08
CA GLU A 73 6.31 7.88 6.20
C GLU A 73 5.86 8.88 5.13
N THR A 74 4.59 9.25 5.14
CA THR A 74 4.06 10.35 4.32
C THR A 74 3.00 11.10 5.11
N ASP A 75 2.82 12.39 4.82
CA ASP A 75 1.80 13.20 5.47
C ASP A 75 0.39 12.67 5.22
N GLY A 76 -0.47 12.79 6.23
CA GLY A 76 -1.87 12.35 6.14
C GLY A 76 -2.06 10.83 6.07
N CYS A 77 -1.03 10.04 6.35
CA CYS A 77 -1.03 8.59 6.25
C CYS A 77 -1.68 7.91 7.47
N PRO A 78 -2.87 7.27 7.33
CA PRO A 78 -3.54 6.63 8.45
C PRO A 78 -2.83 5.37 8.95
N TYR A 79 -2.02 4.72 8.11
CA TYR A 79 -1.17 3.59 8.53
C TYR A 79 0.03 4.03 9.36
N CYS A 80 0.60 5.20 9.01
CA CYS A 80 1.74 5.80 9.70
C CYS A 80 1.28 6.27 11.08
N TYR A 81 0.13 6.96 11.15
CA TYR A 81 -0.55 7.27 12.40
C TYR A 81 -0.77 6.04 13.27
N LYS A 82 -1.37 4.97 12.71
CA LYS A 82 -1.61 3.72 13.46
C LYS A 82 -0.32 3.09 13.97
N THR A 83 0.76 3.10 13.17
CA THR A 83 2.07 2.56 13.56
C THR A 83 2.69 3.37 14.70
N ILE A 84 2.66 4.70 14.61
CA ILE A 84 3.12 5.59 15.68
C ILE A 84 2.36 5.33 16.99
N GLU A 85 1.04 5.29 16.94
CA GLU A 85 0.23 5.09 18.14
C GLU A 85 0.43 3.70 18.75
N GLU A 86 0.35 2.64 17.95
CA GLU A 86 0.29 1.27 18.47
C GLU A 86 1.65 0.63 18.70
N HIS A 87 2.70 1.03 17.97
CA HIS A 87 4.04 0.44 18.07
C HIS A 87 5.03 1.34 18.79
N PHE A 88 4.95 2.65 18.57
CA PHE A 88 5.97 3.58 19.05
C PHE A 88 5.55 4.36 20.33
N LYS A 89 4.25 4.57 20.56
CA LYS A 89 3.74 5.24 21.78
C LYS A 89 3.16 4.26 22.81
N GLN A 90 2.21 3.43 22.39
CA GLN A 90 1.34 2.65 23.28
C GLN A 90 1.63 1.13 23.22
N SER A 91 2.90 0.73 23.01
CA SER A 91 3.30 -0.66 22.85
C SER A 91 4.13 -1.19 24.01
N PRO A 92 3.97 -2.47 24.41
CA PRO A 92 4.98 -3.18 25.20
C PRO A 92 6.36 -3.23 24.51
N SER A 93 6.41 -3.05 23.19
CA SER A 93 7.66 -3.02 22.43
C SER A 93 8.34 -1.64 22.46
N ARG A 94 7.71 -0.58 22.98
CA ARG A 94 8.25 0.78 22.95
C ARG A 94 9.61 0.88 23.64
N GLU A 95 9.74 0.33 24.84
CA GLU A 95 11.01 0.34 25.60
C GLU A 95 12.06 -0.52 24.91
N TYR A 96 11.63 -1.67 24.38
CA TYR A 96 12.50 -2.53 23.57
C TYR A 96 13.03 -1.79 22.34
N ILE A 97 12.21 -0.98 21.65
CA ILE A 97 12.65 -0.23 20.49
C ILE A 97 13.67 0.83 20.90
N GLN A 98 13.37 1.67 21.90
CA GLN A 98 14.28 2.72 22.40
C GLN A 98 15.65 2.16 22.83
N HIS A 99 15.66 0.97 23.43
CA HIS A 99 16.88 0.35 23.91
C HIS A 99 17.75 -0.21 22.78
N ASN A 100 17.15 -0.70 21.69
CA ASN A 100 17.85 -1.46 20.66
C ASN A 100 17.97 -0.74 19.31
N PHE A 101 17.24 0.35 19.10
CA PHE A 101 17.19 1.05 17.82
C PHE A 101 17.24 2.56 17.98
N ASP A 102 18.00 3.19 17.10
CA ASP A 102 17.92 4.62 16.83
C ASP A 102 16.97 4.81 15.63
N VAL A 103 15.79 5.39 15.89
CA VAL A 103 14.74 5.54 14.88
C VAL A 103 14.80 6.94 14.27
N ILE A 104 14.98 7.01 12.95
CA ILE A 104 15.09 8.28 12.20
C ILE A 104 13.92 8.34 11.21
N ALA A 105 13.08 9.37 11.33
CA ALA A 105 11.94 9.56 10.45
C ALA A 105 12.35 10.25 9.14
N LEU A 106 11.89 9.70 8.02
CA LEU A 106 12.07 10.25 6.68
C LEU A 106 10.71 10.36 5.97
N ASN A 107 10.45 11.47 5.30
CA ASN A 107 9.23 11.64 4.52
C ASN A 107 9.47 11.21 3.05
N VAL A 108 8.67 10.28 2.53
CA VAL A 108 8.82 9.77 1.14
C VAL A 108 8.60 10.84 0.06
N SER A 109 7.96 11.96 0.43
CA SER A 109 7.78 13.14 -0.41
C SER A 109 8.65 14.31 0.04
N GLY A 110 9.49 14.11 1.06
CA GLY A 110 10.34 15.12 1.66
C GLY A 110 11.50 15.57 0.78
N ASP A 111 11.97 16.78 1.06
CA ASP A 111 13.03 17.47 0.34
C ASP A 111 14.29 17.71 1.19
N ARG A 112 14.35 17.17 2.42
CA ARG A 112 15.59 17.25 3.22
C ARG A 112 16.68 16.44 2.52
N GLU A 113 17.89 16.98 2.50
CA GLU A 113 19.04 16.25 1.97
C GLU A 113 19.43 15.15 2.97
N VAL A 114 19.64 13.94 2.47
CA VAL A 114 20.08 12.77 3.25
C VAL A 114 21.40 12.30 2.67
N ASP A 115 22.46 12.36 3.49
CA ASP A 115 23.73 11.67 3.20
C ASP A 115 23.59 10.23 3.69
N LEU A 116 23.15 9.35 2.78
CA LEU A 116 22.88 7.95 3.10
C LEU A 116 24.19 7.18 3.29
N ASN A 117 25.20 7.49 2.47
CA ASN A 117 26.54 6.90 2.49
C ASN A 117 27.48 7.68 1.56
N ALA A 118 28.76 7.30 1.54
CA ALA A 118 29.82 7.97 0.76
C ALA A 118 29.53 8.16 -0.74
N GLU A 119 28.63 7.39 -1.35
CA GLU A 119 28.27 7.50 -2.76
C GLU A 119 26.91 8.18 -3.01
N VAL A 120 26.06 8.28 -1.98
CA VAL A 120 24.66 8.66 -2.12
C VAL A 120 24.29 9.76 -1.12
N SER A 121 24.26 10.99 -1.63
CA SER A 121 23.57 12.13 -1.01
C SER A 121 22.43 12.58 -1.93
N ALA A 122 21.20 12.58 -1.42
CA ALA A 122 20.05 13.08 -2.15
C ALA A 122 18.87 13.44 -1.23
N ALA A 123 17.91 14.18 -1.77
CA ALA A 123 16.62 14.43 -1.10
C ALA A 123 15.91 13.13 -0.65
N GLU A 124 15.19 13.17 0.47
CA GLU A 124 14.43 12.05 1.04
C GLU A 124 13.59 11.30 0.00
N LYS A 125 12.84 12.03 -0.85
CA LYS A 125 12.03 11.46 -1.93
C LYS A 125 12.83 10.68 -2.97
N THR A 126 14.10 11.03 -3.18
CA THR A 126 15.01 10.32 -4.09
C THR A 126 15.55 9.07 -3.41
N ILE A 127 15.94 9.15 -2.14
CA ILE A 127 16.32 7.98 -1.34
C ILE A 127 15.17 6.97 -1.26
N ALA A 128 13.94 7.42 -0.98
CA ALA A 128 12.75 6.56 -0.94
C ALA A 128 12.51 5.84 -2.28
N ARG A 129 12.72 6.51 -3.41
CA ARG A 129 12.64 5.89 -4.75
C ARG A 129 13.74 4.86 -4.97
N GLN A 130 14.99 5.18 -4.62
CA GLN A 130 16.13 4.25 -4.74
C GLN A 130 15.94 2.99 -3.90
N LEU A 131 15.44 3.14 -2.66
CA LEU A 131 15.13 2.04 -1.75
C LEU A 131 13.82 1.30 -2.11
N LYS A 132 13.12 1.72 -3.17
CA LYS A 132 11.85 1.15 -3.63
C LYS A 132 10.83 1.08 -2.50
N ILE A 133 10.60 2.23 -1.84
CA ILE A 133 9.57 2.38 -0.83
C ILE A 133 8.22 2.48 -1.54
N VAL A 134 7.44 1.40 -1.46
CA VAL A 134 6.10 1.32 -2.06
C VAL A 134 5.06 1.69 -1.02
N TYR A 135 5.03 1.07 0.16
CA TYR A 135 4.02 1.35 1.18
C TYR A 135 4.56 2.28 2.26
N SER A 136 3.71 3.17 2.79
CA SER A 136 4.02 3.94 4.00
C SER A 136 3.12 3.47 5.17
N PRO A 137 3.69 3.24 6.37
CA PRO A 137 5.10 3.41 6.68
C PRO A 137 5.97 2.27 6.12
N THR A 138 7.25 2.51 5.89
CA THR A 138 8.24 1.45 5.67
C THR A 138 9.40 1.62 6.65
N MET A 139 9.82 0.53 7.29
CA MET A 139 10.99 0.53 8.17
C MET A 139 12.15 -0.18 7.48
N VAL A 140 13.26 0.52 7.28
CA VAL A 140 14.52 -0.04 6.77
C VAL A 140 15.50 -0.11 7.92
N PHE A 141 15.97 -1.31 8.24
CA PHE A 141 16.92 -1.56 9.32
C PHE A 141 18.33 -1.69 8.74
N LEU A 142 19.27 -0.96 9.32
CA LEU A 142 20.66 -0.93 8.89
C LEU A 142 21.54 -1.68 9.90
N ASP A 143 22.52 -2.43 9.40
CA ASP A 143 23.58 -3.00 10.25
C ASP A 143 24.71 -2.00 10.52
N LYS A 144 25.72 -2.47 11.26
CA LYS A 144 26.91 -1.67 11.63
C LYS A 144 27.76 -1.22 10.45
N ASP A 145 27.58 -1.82 9.27
CA ASP A 145 28.29 -1.50 8.04
C ASP A 145 27.42 -0.65 7.10
N ASN A 146 26.35 -0.05 7.65
CA ASN A 146 25.38 0.78 6.95
C ASN A 146 24.67 0.04 5.80
N GLN A 147 24.50 -1.29 5.93
CA GLN A 147 23.79 -2.10 4.95
C GLN A 147 22.36 -2.39 5.38
N PRO A 148 21.36 -2.26 4.48
CA PRO A 148 20.00 -2.68 4.77
C PRO A 148 19.91 -4.19 5.02
N VAL A 149 19.53 -4.59 6.23
CA VAL A 149 19.39 -6.00 6.63
C VAL A 149 17.94 -6.47 6.68
N LEU A 150 17.00 -5.53 6.77
CA LEU A 150 15.57 -5.82 6.70
C LEU A 150 14.80 -4.61 6.19
N LYS A 151 13.80 -4.84 5.33
CA LYS A 151 12.80 -3.85 4.94
C LYS A 151 11.41 -4.38 5.26
N LEU A 152 10.67 -3.68 6.12
CA LEU A 152 9.29 -3.98 6.47
C LEU A 152 8.37 -2.94 5.84
N ALA A 153 7.63 -3.34 4.80
CA ALA A 153 6.73 -2.46 4.08
C ALA A 153 5.30 -2.49 4.66
N GLY A 154 4.83 -1.35 5.14
CA GLY A 154 3.48 -1.15 5.70
C GLY A 154 3.32 -1.59 7.16
N TYR A 155 2.13 -1.32 7.70
CA TYR A 155 1.76 -1.73 9.06
C TYR A 155 1.63 -3.26 9.17
N ARG A 156 2.16 -3.82 10.27
CA ARG A 156 1.99 -5.20 10.72
C ARG A 156 1.46 -5.22 12.15
N ASN A 157 0.74 -6.27 12.55
CA ASN A 157 0.31 -6.42 13.95
C ASN A 157 1.50 -6.48 14.92
N GLY A 158 1.25 -6.21 16.21
CA GLY A 158 2.32 -6.07 17.21
C GLY A 158 3.17 -7.33 17.42
N LYS A 159 2.62 -8.54 17.26
CA LYS A 159 3.40 -9.78 17.42
C LYS A 159 4.36 -9.99 16.25
N ASP A 160 3.90 -9.72 15.02
CA ASP A 160 4.76 -9.81 13.84
C ASP A 160 5.80 -8.70 13.78
N PHE A 161 5.41 -7.49 14.18
CA PHE A 161 6.37 -6.38 14.29
C PHE A 161 7.46 -6.70 15.33
N LYS A 162 7.08 -7.17 16.53
CA LYS A 162 8.05 -7.62 17.56
C LYS A 162 8.97 -8.73 17.06
N SER A 163 8.44 -9.71 16.33
CA SER A 163 9.23 -10.79 15.74
C SER A 163 10.30 -10.25 14.78
N ALA A 164 9.98 -9.23 14.00
CA ALA A 164 10.93 -8.59 13.11
C ALA A 164 11.99 -7.76 13.85
N LEU A 165 11.61 -7.04 14.91
CA LEU A 165 12.55 -6.34 15.79
C LEU A 165 13.54 -7.31 16.45
N GLU A 166 13.05 -8.44 16.96
CA GLU A 166 13.90 -9.50 17.54
C GLU A 166 14.85 -10.10 16.50
N TYR A 167 14.39 -10.32 15.27
CA TYR A 167 15.23 -10.83 14.17
C TYR A 167 16.43 -9.92 13.87
N VAL A 168 16.20 -8.60 13.85
CA VAL A 168 17.27 -7.62 13.58
C VAL A 168 18.20 -7.50 14.79
N GLN A 169 17.65 -7.29 15.99
CA GLN A 169 18.44 -7.14 17.21
C GLN A 169 19.36 -8.36 17.45
N GLN A 170 18.84 -9.58 17.26
CA GLN A 170 19.60 -10.82 17.47
C GLN A 170 20.60 -11.10 16.33
N LYS A 171 20.69 -10.21 15.34
CA LYS A 171 21.52 -10.35 14.13
C LYS A 171 21.22 -11.68 13.41
N ALA A 172 19.98 -12.14 13.48
CA ALA A 172 19.55 -13.42 12.89
C ALA A 172 19.62 -13.40 11.36
N TYR A 173 19.57 -12.20 10.76
CA TYR A 173 19.78 -11.97 9.33
C TYR A 173 21.14 -12.46 8.81
N LEU A 174 22.15 -12.62 9.67
CA LEU A 174 23.44 -13.18 9.27
C LEU A 174 23.39 -14.69 9.00
N LYS A 175 22.30 -15.37 9.41
CA LYS A 175 22.20 -16.84 9.38
C LYS A 175 21.01 -17.35 8.58
N GLN A 176 19.92 -16.59 8.53
CA GLN A 176 18.65 -17.03 7.94
C GLN A 176 17.78 -15.86 7.52
N SER A 177 16.78 -16.12 6.69
CA SER A 177 15.78 -15.12 6.30
C SER A 177 14.79 -14.82 7.43
N LEU A 178 14.09 -13.68 7.36
CA LEU A 178 13.00 -13.38 8.30
C LEU A 178 11.88 -14.43 8.20
N THR A 179 11.63 -14.98 7.01
CA THR A 179 10.65 -16.05 6.78
C THR A 179 11.02 -17.30 7.58
N ASP A 180 12.27 -17.76 7.47
CA ASP A 180 12.75 -18.94 8.21
C ASP A 180 12.77 -18.68 9.71
N TYR A 181 13.23 -17.50 10.13
CA TYR A 181 13.23 -17.11 11.54
C TYR A 181 11.82 -17.13 12.14
N SER A 182 10.85 -16.53 11.44
CA SER A 182 9.46 -16.45 11.90
C SER A 182 8.81 -17.84 11.94
N ASN A 183 9.07 -18.68 10.93
CA ASN A 183 8.57 -20.04 10.89
C ASN A 183 9.19 -20.93 12.00
N SER A 184 10.46 -20.68 12.38
CA SER A 184 11.16 -21.46 13.43
C SER A 184 10.60 -21.23 14.83
N LYS A 185 9.85 -20.14 15.06
CA LYS A 185 9.26 -19.80 16.36
C LYS A 185 8.07 -20.70 16.74
N HIS A 186 7.63 -21.61 15.86
CA HIS A 186 6.55 -22.59 16.08
C HIS A 186 5.35 -22.01 16.83
N ARG A 187 4.73 -20.98 16.25
CA ARG A 187 3.58 -20.34 16.86
C ARG A 187 2.38 -21.29 16.92
N PRO A 188 1.53 -21.19 17.96
CA PRO A 188 0.34 -22.03 18.04
C PRO A 188 -0.59 -21.74 16.86
N ALA A 189 -1.34 -22.78 16.46
CA ALA A 189 -2.41 -22.61 15.50
C ALA A 189 -3.52 -21.73 16.12
N VAL A 190 -3.77 -20.57 15.52
CA VAL A 190 -4.79 -19.59 15.93
C VAL A 190 -5.85 -19.39 14.85
N TYR A 191 -5.60 -19.88 13.63
CA TYR A 191 -6.46 -19.73 12.47
C TYR A 191 -6.76 -21.09 11.83
N ARG A 192 -7.98 -21.21 11.28
CA ARG A 192 -8.39 -22.33 10.44
C ARG A 192 -8.82 -21.80 9.08
N PHE A 193 -8.20 -22.32 8.03
CA PHE A 193 -8.52 -22.01 6.63
C PHE A 193 -10.03 -21.98 6.36
N ARG A 194 -10.53 -20.82 5.91
CA ARG A 194 -11.96 -20.61 5.63
C ARG A 194 -12.31 -20.88 4.19
N SER A 195 -13.52 -21.36 3.92
CA SER A 195 -14.02 -21.51 2.54
C SER A 195 -14.37 -20.14 1.96
N HIS A 196 -14.01 -19.90 0.71
CA HIS A 196 -14.42 -18.69 -0.01
C HIS A 196 -14.83 -19.05 -1.45
N PRO A 197 -15.97 -18.56 -1.96
CA PRO A 197 -16.54 -19.02 -3.24
C PRO A 197 -15.68 -18.71 -4.47
N GLN A 198 -14.81 -17.70 -4.40
CA GLN A 198 -13.91 -17.33 -5.50
C GLN A 198 -12.54 -18.00 -5.44
N ILE A 199 -12.20 -18.68 -4.33
CA ILE A 199 -10.92 -19.41 -4.24
C ILE A 199 -11.03 -20.69 -5.08
N LYS A 200 -10.10 -20.86 -6.02
CA LYS A 200 -9.96 -22.04 -6.88
C LYS A 200 -8.84 -22.94 -6.37
N ASN A 201 -9.00 -24.25 -6.53
CA ASN A 201 -7.97 -25.24 -6.23
C ASN A 201 -7.21 -25.59 -7.51
N ILE A 202 -6.24 -24.74 -7.86
CA ILE A 202 -5.37 -24.91 -9.04
C ILE A 202 -3.95 -25.13 -8.52
N ARG A 203 -3.31 -26.21 -8.97
CA ARG A 203 -1.94 -26.56 -8.58
C ARG A 203 -0.92 -26.29 -9.68
N ASP A 204 -1.35 -26.20 -10.93
CA ASP A 204 -0.50 -25.81 -12.04
C ASP A 204 -0.80 -24.37 -12.44
N LEU A 205 -0.04 -23.43 -11.87
CA LEU A 205 -0.25 -21.99 -12.11
C LEU A 205 0.27 -21.55 -13.47
N SER A 206 1.18 -22.31 -14.09
CA SER A 206 1.69 -22.01 -15.44
C SER A 206 0.60 -22.10 -16.50
N SER A 207 -0.42 -22.94 -16.28
CA SER A 207 -1.57 -23.08 -17.18
C SER A 207 -2.51 -21.86 -17.22
N ILE A 208 -2.36 -20.92 -16.28
CA ILE A 208 -3.21 -19.73 -16.13
C ILE A 208 -2.41 -18.43 -16.10
N SER A 209 -1.12 -18.47 -16.47
CA SER A 209 -0.19 -17.34 -16.34
C SER A 209 -0.58 -16.11 -17.15
N ASP A 210 -1.33 -16.26 -18.25
CA ASP A 210 -1.69 -15.17 -19.17
C ASP A 210 -2.78 -14.22 -18.63
N LYS A 211 -3.46 -14.62 -17.54
CA LYS A 211 -4.53 -13.85 -16.90
C LYS A 211 -4.05 -13.29 -15.55
N PRO A 212 -4.70 -12.23 -15.03
CA PRO A 212 -4.45 -11.79 -13.66
C PRO A 212 -4.68 -12.94 -12.67
N LEU A 213 -3.68 -13.17 -11.81
CA LEU A 213 -3.65 -14.24 -10.81
C LEU A 213 -3.40 -13.61 -9.44
N ALA A 214 -4.26 -13.90 -8.48
CA ALA A 214 -4.06 -13.52 -7.09
C ALA A 214 -3.74 -14.77 -6.28
N ILE A 215 -2.57 -14.81 -5.63
CA ILE A 215 -2.14 -15.92 -4.79
C ILE A 215 -2.22 -15.46 -3.34
N LEU A 216 -3.20 -15.97 -2.60
CA LEU A 216 -3.37 -15.75 -1.17
C LEU A 216 -2.54 -16.78 -0.39
N PHE A 217 -1.54 -16.31 0.35
CA PHE A 217 -0.78 -17.11 1.31
C PHE A 217 -1.37 -16.92 2.72
N GLU A 218 -1.79 -18.04 3.32
CA GLU A 218 -2.23 -18.12 4.71
C GLU A 218 -1.47 -19.26 5.41
N SER A 219 -1.62 -19.38 6.72
CA SER A 219 -1.07 -20.46 7.54
C SER A 219 -1.86 -20.59 8.83
N ALA A 220 -1.75 -21.73 9.52
CA ALA A 220 -2.51 -21.98 10.76
C ALA A 220 -2.18 -20.99 11.90
N ASP A 221 -1.00 -20.36 11.88
CA ASP A 221 -0.54 -19.36 12.85
C ASP A 221 -0.83 -17.91 12.43
N CYS A 222 -1.59 -17.71 11.35
CA CYS A 222 -1.90 -16.39 10.80
C CYS A 222 -2.84 -15.59 11.72
N LEU A 223 -2.33 -14.49 12.27
CA LEU A 223 -3.05 -13.67 13.24
C LEU A 223 -4.18 -12.82 12.63
N ASP A 224 -4.01 -12.39 11.38
CA ASP A 224 -4.91 -11.45 10.73
C ASP A 224 -5.76 -12.07 9.61
N CYS A 225 -5.70 -13.40 9.44
CA CYS A 225 -6.44 -14.09 8.38
C CYS A 225 -7.95 -14.00 8.57
N ASP A 226 -8.46 -14.14 9.79
CA ASP A 226 -9.91 -13.96 10.04
C ASP A 226 -10.38 -12.55 9.68
N THR A 227 -9.61 -11.52 10.06
CA THR A 227 -9.90 -10.13 9.69
C THR A 227 -9.94 -9.92 8.17
N LEU A 228 -9.03 -10.55 7.42
CA LEU A 228 -9.06 -10.50 5.96
C LEU A 228 -10.34 -11.13 5.39
N HIS A 229 -10.75 -12.30 5.91
CA HIS A 229 -11.95 -13.01 5.44
C HIS A 229 -13.24 -12.28 5.81
N ASP A 230 -13.36 -11.77 7.03
CA ASP A 230 -14.54 -11.06 7.53
C ASP A 230 -14.67 -9.64 6.97
N GLY A 231 -13.54 -9.01 6.64
CA GLY A 231 -13.49 -7.68 6.04
C GLY A 231 -13.44 -7.74 4.52
N HIS A 232 -12.23 -7.73 3.97
CA HIS A 232 -12.01 -7.52 2.53
C HIS A 232 -12.64 -8.59 1.66
N LEU A 233 -12.51 -9.87 2.02
CA LEU A 233 -13.03 -10.95 1.17
C LEU A 233 -14.56 -11.09 1.28
N ALA A 234 -15.18 -10.64 2.37
CA ALA A 234 -16.64 -10.56 2.50
C ALA A 234 -17.24 -9.35 1.74
N ASN A 235 -16.46 -8.29 1.52
CA ASN A 235 -16.92 -7.07 0.89
C ASN A 235 -17.33 -7.30 -0.58
N SER A 236 -18.58 -6.96 -0.93
CA SER A 236 -19.13 -7.21 -2.27
C SER A 236 -18.41 -6.49 -3.40
N ASP A 237 -17.89 -5.28 -3.17
CA ASP A 237 -17.20 -4.50 -4.20
C ASP A 237 -15.80 -5.05 -4.44
N ILE A 238 -15.09 -5.45 -3.38
CA ILE A 238 -13.82 -6.17 -3.49
C ILE A 238 -14.03 -7.51 -4.21
N ARG A 239 -15.11 -8.24 -3.92
CA ARG A 239 -15.45 -9.48 -4.63
C ARG A 239 -15.70 -9.28 -6.12
N LYS A 240 -16.31 -8.15 -6.53
CA LYS A 240 -16.45 -7.81 -7.96
C LYS A 240 -15.08 -7.62 -8.60
N ILE A 241 -14.16 -6.89 -7.96
CA ILE A 241 -12.80 -6.67 -8.46
C ILE A 241 -12.05 -8.02 -8.56
N LEU A 242 -12.12 -8.85 -7.53
CA LEU A 242 -11.52 -10.19 -7.50
C LEU A 242 -12.03 -11.12 -8.59
N SER A 243 -13.19 -10.84 -9.21
CA SER A 243 -13.69 -11.62 -10.34
C SER A 243 -12.85 -11.45 -11.62
N ASN A 244 -12.00 -10.42 -11.68
CA ASN A 244 -10.99 -10.26 -12.74
C ASN A 244 -9.73 -11.10 -12.53
N PHE A 245 -9.62 -11.78 -11.38
CA PHE A 245 -8.49 -12.63 -11.06
C PHE A 245 -8.90 -14.10 -11.05
N THR A 246 -7.95 -14.96 -11.40
CA THR A 246 -7.96 -16.32 -10.85
C THR A 246 -7.40 -16.25 -9.44
N LEU A 247 -8.25 -16.40 -8.42
CA LEU A 247 -7.83 -16.40 -7.02
C LEU A 247 -7.51 -17.83 -6.57
N VAL A 248 -6.26 -18.08 -6.16
CA VAL A 248 -5.83 -19.33 -5.54
C VAL A 248 -5.36 -19.08 -4.13
N ARG A 249 -5.39 -20.12 -3.30
CA ARG A 249 -4.88 -20.07 -1.94
C ARG A 249 -3.85 -21.15 -1.70
N PHE A 250 -2.74 -20.78 -1.05
CA PHE A 250 -1.73 -21.70 -0.58
C PHE A 250 -1.50 -21.58 0.93
N ASP A 251 -1.31 -22.74 1.56
CA ASP A 251 -0.70 -22.82 2.89
C ASP A 251 0.81 -22.62 2.73
N ALA A 252 1.32 -21.54 3.32
CA ALA A 252 2.72 -21.15 3.24
C ALA A 252 3.65 -22.08 4.02
N HIS A 253 3.13 -22.98 4.87
CA HIS A 253 3.92 -24.00 5.56
C HIS A 253 3.80 -25.40 4.92
N SER A 254 2.87 -25.59 3.99
CA SER A 254 2.62 -26.91 3.40
C SER A 254 3.69 -27.32 2.37
N HIS A 255 3.97 -28.62 2.29
CA HIS A 255 4.81 -29.22 1.25
C HIS A 255 3.97 -29.72 0.06
N THR A 256 2.78 -29.17 -0.14
CA THR A 256 1.89 -29.56 -1.25
C THR A 256 2.55 -29.21 -2.59
N ALA A 257 2.67 -30.19 -3.49
CA ALA A 257 3.27 -30.01 -4.79
C ALA A 257 2.44 -29.09 -5.70
N ILE A 258 3.11 -28.14 -6.36
CA ILE A 258 2.55 -27.19 -7.32
C ILE A 258 3.53 -26.96 -8.49
N THR A 259 3.04 -26.38 -9.56
CA THR A 259 3.85 -25.70 -10.59
C THR A 259 3.62 -24.21 -10.43
N ASP A 260 4.69 -23.44 -10.26
CA ASP A 260 4.61 -21.98 -10.09
C ASP A 260 4.23 -21.27 -11.41
N PRO A 261 3.96 -19.95 -11.39
CA PRO A 261 3.56 -19.22 -12.59
C PRO A 261 4.64 -19.18 -13.70
N GLN A 262 5.89 -19.56 -13.39
CA GLN A 262 6.99 -19.66 -14.35
C GLN A 262 7.19 -21.10 -14.87
N GLY A 263 6.33 -22.05 -14.48
CA GLY A 263 6.42 -23.45 -14.94
C GLY A 263 7.35 -24.33 -14.12
N LYS A 264 7.95 -23.83 -13.03
CA LYS A 264 8.85 -24.60 -12.19
C LYS A 264 8.05 -25.43 -11.18
N LYS A 265 8.35 -26.73 -11.12
CA LYS A 265 7.80 -27.65 -10.11
C LYS A 265 8.40 -27.32 -8.74
N THR A 266 7.55 -27.16 -7.74
CA THR A 266 7.93 -26.76 -6.38
C THR A 266 6.87 -27.24 -5.36
N THR A 267 6.98 -26.78 -4.12
CA THR A 267 5.93 -26.92 -3.11
C THR A 267 5.41 -25.54 -2.69
N THR A 268 4.23 -25.47 -2.08
CA THR A 268 3.67 -24.19 -1.62
C THR A 268 4.60 -23.46 -0.64
N LYS A 269 5.24 -24.19 0.30
CA LYS A 269 6.25 -23.63 1.20
C LYS A 269 7.45 -23.08 0.44
N LEU A 270 8.09 -23.89 -0.40
CA LEU A 270 9.29 -23.46 -1.14
C LEU A 270 9.00 -22.27 -2.07
N PHE A 271 7.78 -22.20 -2.62
CA PHE A 271 7.35 -21.06 -3.42
C PHE A 271 7.15 -19.80 -2.57
N ALA A 272 6.47 -19.90 -1.43
CA ALA A 272 6.33 -18.79 -0.48
C ALA A 272 7.71 -18.28 0.02
N ASP A 273 8.63 -19.20 0.32
CA ASP A 273 10.01 -18.87 0.72
C ASP A 273 10.75 -18.15 -0.41
N SER A 274 10.62 -18.62 -1.66
CA SER A 274 11.26 -17.99 -2.82
C SER A 274 10.74 -16.58 -3.11
N LEU A 275 9.50 -16.28 -2.72
CA LEU A 275 8.92 -14.94 -2.80
C LEU A 275 9.26 -14.07 -1.58
N GLY A 276 9.84 -14.63 -0.51
CA GLY A 276 10.13 -13.91 0.72
C GLY A 276 8.89 -13.61 1.59
N ILE A 277 7.84 -14.44 1.52
CA ILE A 277 6.60 -14.23 2.28
C ILE A 277 6.86 -14.42 3.78
N SER A 278 7.09 -13.31 4.47
CA SER A 278 7.40 -13.24 5.91
C SER A 278 6.22 -12.80 6.80
N TYR A 279 5.10 -12.42 6.18
CA TYR A 279 3.89 -11.95 6.86
C TYR A 279 2.66 -12.62 6.26
N ARG A 280 1.63 -12.85 7.07
CA ARG A 280 0.39 -13.51 6.64
C ARG A 280 -0.82 -12.83 7.31
N PRO A 281 -1.94 -12.64 6.59
CA PRO A 281 -2.13 -13.06 5.21
C PRO A 281 -1.35 -12.17 4.24
N SER A 282 -0.92 -12.76 3.12
CA SER A 282 -0.26 -12.03 2.03
C SER A 282 -0.90 -12.37 0.70
N ILE A 283 -1.14 -11.38 -0.14
CA ILE A 283 -1.69 -11.58 -1.49
C ILE A 283 -0.66 -11.11 -2.51
N VAL A 284 -0.14 -12.01 -3.31
CA VAL A 284 0.78 -11.68 -4.41
C VAL A 284 -0.02 -11.65 -5.71
N LEU A 285 0.06 -10.53 -6.43
CA LEU A 285 -0.69 -10.28 -7.65
C LEU A 285 0.23 -10.44 -8.86
N PHE A 286 -0.12 -11.39 -9.72
CA PHE A 286 0.58 -11.71 -10.95
C PHE A 286 -0.25 -11.32 -12.16
N ASP A 287 0.42 -11.01 -13.26
CA ASP A 287 -0.16 -10.99 -14.61
C ASP A 287 0.92 -11.36 -15.63
N ARG A 288 0.55 -12.14 -16.64
CA ARG A 288 1.48 -12.69 -17.66
C ARG A 288 2.69 -13.39 -17.04
N GLY A 289 2.44 -14.19 -16.00
CA GLY A 289 3.45 -14.96 -15.28
C GLY A 289 4.47 -14.14 -14.48
N ARG A 290 4.29 -12.81 -14.36
CA ARG A 290 5.18 -11.92 -13.59
C ARG A 290 4.46 -11.37 -12.38
N GLU A 291 5.18 -11.26 -11.27
CA GLU A 291 4.68 -10.52 -10.12
C GLU A 291 4.61 -9.03 -10.49
N ILE A 292 3.45 -8.40 -10.23
CA ILE A 292 3.23 -6.97 -10.47
C ILE A 292 3.35 -6.20 -9.15
N ILE A 293 2.65 -6.65 -8.11
CA ILE A 293 2.67 -6.06 -6.76
C ILE A 293 2.14 -7.09 -5.77
N ARG A 294 2.33 -6.84 -4.48
CA ARG A 294 1.84 -7.69 -3.40
C ARG A 294 1.29 -6.85 -2.24
N ILE A 295 0.32 -7.41 -1.53
CA ILE A 295 -0.26 -6.86 -0.30
C ILE A 295 0.27 -7.74 0.85
N GLU A 296 1.27 -7.23 1.58
CA GLU A 296 1.92 -7.90 2.72
C GLU A 296 1.84 -7.06 4.01
N ASN A 297 0.80 -6.23 4.09
CA ASN A 297 0.53 -5.32 5.19
C ASN A 297 -0.97 -5.04 5.29
N LEU A 298 -1.36 -4.33 6.35
CA LEU A 298 -2.71 -3.82 6.49
C LEU A 298 -2.97 -2.72 5.46
N LEU A 299 -3.99 -2.93 4.62
CA LEU A 299 -4.59 -1.89 3.78
C LEU A 299 -6.08 -1.75 4.11
N TYR A 300 -6.50 -0.53 4.38
CA TYR A 300 -7.92 -0.18 4.50
C TYR A 300 -8.67 -0.42 3.18
N PRO A 301 -10.00 -0.60 3.20
CA PRO A 301 -10.76 -1.09 2.05
C PRO A 301 -10.51 -0.36 0.73
N TYR A 302 -10.38 0.98 0.77
CA TYR A 302 -10.12 1.78 -0.44
C TYR A 302 -8.77 1.46 -1.10
N HIS A 303 -7.69 1.42 -0.32
CA HIS A 303 -6.36 1.09 -0.84
C HIS A 303 -6.26 -0.38 -1.25
N PHE A 304 -6.84 -1.30 -0.45
CA PHE A 304 -6.90 -2.71 -0.79
C PHE A 304 -7.59 -2.95 -2.15
N ALA A 305 -8.77 -2.35 -2.34
CA ALA A 305 -9.49 -2.40 -3.61
C ALA A 305 -8.66 -1.78 -4.75
N SER A 306 -8.01 -0.65 -4.52
CA SER A 306 -7.26 0.06 -5.55
C SER A 306 -6.01 -0.72 -6.01
N VAL A 307 -5.31 -1.42 -5.11
CA VAL A 307 -4.19 -2.30 -5.50
C VAL A 307 -4.69 -3.50 -6.32
N LEU A 308 -5.85 -4.06 -5.99
CA LEU A 308 -6.46 -5.11 -6.80
C LEU A 308 -6.90 -4.60 -8.18
N GLU A 309 -7.53 -3.43 -8.26
CA GLU A 309 -7.92 -2.82 -9.53
C GLU A 309 -6.69 -2.53 -10.40
N TYR A 310 -5.59 -2.06 -9.80
CA TYR A 310 -4.35 -1.74 -10.48
C TYR A 310 -3.82 -2.91 -11.31
N VAL A 311 -3.88 -4.13 -10.78
CA VAL A 311 -3.46 -5.34 -11.52
C VAL A 311 -4.60 -5.94 -12.32
N GLY A 312 -5.81 -6.06 -11.74
CA GLY A 312 -6.95 -6.75 -12.34
C GLY A 312 -7.44 -6.08 -13.63
N PHE A 313 -7.27 -4.77 -13.73
CA PHE A 313 -7.58 -3.98 -14.93
C PHE A 313 -6.32 -3.51 -15.68
N ARG A 314 -5.14 -4.03 -15.32
CA ARG A 314 -3.84 -3.71 -15.94
C ARG A 314 -3.51 -2.21 -15.99
N HIS A 315 -3.93 -1.45 -14.98
CA HIS A 315 -3.55 -0.03 -14.88
C HIS A 315 -2.04 0.17 -14.73
N TYR A 316 -1.30 -0.86 -14.31
CA TYR A 316 0.16 -0.87 -14.33
C TYR A 316 0.78 -0.64 -15.71
N GLU A 317 0.03 -0.85 -16.81
CA GLU A 317 0.51 -0.52 -18.16
C GLU A 317 0.53 1.00 -18.43
N LEU A 318 -0.36 1.75 -17.79
CA LEU A 318 -0.44 3.21 -17.89
C LEU A 318 0.34 3.92 -16.78
N TYR A 319 0.46 3.28 -15.62
CA TYR A 319 1.16 3.79 -14.45
C TYR A 319 2.24 2.77 -14.02
N PRO A 320 3.31 2.59 -14.80
CA PRO A 320 4.27 1.49 -14.61
C PRO A 320 5.18 1.66 -13.41
N ASP A 321 5.38 2.90 -12.95
CA ASP A 321 6.37 3.20 -11.92
C ASP A 321 5.81 3.00 -10.50
N ARG A 322 4.58 3.48 -10.23
CA ARG A 322 3.98 3.43 -8.90
C ARG A 322 2.48 3.16 -8.97
N VAL A 323 2.02 2.22 -8.15
CA VAL A 323 0.58 1.99 -7.93
C VAL A 323 -0.14 3.25 -7.46
N TRP A 324 0.53 4.11 -6.69
CA TRP A 324 -0.09 5.32 -6.14
C TRP A 324 -0.38 6.39 -7.18
N ASP A 325 0.36 6.43 -8.30
CA ASP A 325 0.03 7.33 -9.41
C ASP A 325 -1.36 7.00 -9.98
N TYR A 326 -1.70 5.71 -10.05
CA TYR A 326 -3.05 5.26 -10.38
C TYR A 326 -4.07 5.61 -9.29
N VAL A 327 -3.74 5.38 -8.01
CA VAL A 327 -4.64 5.67 -6.88
C VAL A 327 -4.96 7.16 -6.81
N ASP A 328 -3.99 8.05 -7.06
CA ASP A 328 -4.17 9.49 -7.05
C ASP A 328 -5.14 9.94 -8.15
N VAL A 329 -4.94 9.46 -9.39
CA VAL A 329 -5.84 9.75 -10.51
C VAL A 329 -7.25 9.20 -10.26
N LYS A 330 -7.35 7.98 -9.74
CA LYS A 330 -8.65 7.39 -9.34
C LYS A 330 -9.33 8.25 -8.28
N THR A 331 -8.60 8.68 -7.25
CA THR A 331 -9.13 9.49 -6.14
C THR A 331 -9.64 10.82 -6.66
N ALA A 332 -8.84 11.53 -7.46
CA ALA A 332 -9.24 12.80 -8.07
C ALA A 332 -10.52 12.65 -8.92
N ARG A 333 -10.61 11.59 -9.73
CA ARG A 333 -11.80 11.30 -10.54
C ARG A 333 -13.05 11.04 -9.69
N LEU A 334 -12.93 10.23 -8.63
CA LEU A 334 -14.07 9.94 -7.75
C LEU A 334 -14.57 11.19 -7.03
N VAL A 335 -13.63 11.99 -6.51
CA VAL A 335 -13.93 13.26 -5.85
C VAL A 335 -14.60 14.25 -6.80
N ALA A 336 -14.08 14.40 -8.03
CA ALA A 336 -14.69 15.27 -9.04
C ALA A 336 -16.12 14.81 -9.43
N ALA A 337 -16.40 13.51 -9.37
CA ALA A 337 -17.74 12.94 -9.59
C ALA A 337 -18.66 13.01 -8.36
N GLY A 338 -18.28 13.72 -7.30
CA GLY A 338 -19.08 13.87 -6.09
C GLY A 338 -19.02 12.68 -5.10
N HIS A 339 -18.14 11.70 -5.33
CA HIS A 339 -17.98 10.55 -4.45
C HIS A 339 -16.98 10.82 -3.33
N ASN A 340 -17.36 10.51 -2.09
CA ASN A 340 -16.44 10.54 -0.96
C ASN A 340 -15.49 9.34 -0.99
N VAL A 341 -14.24 9.58 -0.63
CA VAL A 341 -13.18 8.58 -0.50
C VAL A 341 -12.74 8.54 0.96
N SER A 342 -12.71 7.36 1.57
CA SER A 342 -12.23 7.17 2.94
C SER A 342 -10.92 6.38 2.92
N LEU A 343 -9.88 6.99 3.47
CA LEU A 343 -8.52 6.42 3.52
C LEU A 343 -8.30 5.52 4.74
N SER A 344 -9.19 5.55 5.74
CA SER A 344 -9.12 4.78 6.99
C SER A 344 -10.37 3.92 7.21
N GLU A 345 -10.41 3.18 8.32
CA GLU A 345 -11.67 2.72 8.88
C GLU A 345 -12.61 3.90 9.16
N LYS A 346 -13.92 3.65 9.08
CA LYS A 346 -14.97 4.64 9.34
C LYS A 346 -15.10 4.96 10.82
#